data_AF-A0A942NJX5-F1
#
_entry.id   AF-A0A942NJX5-F1
#
_cell.length_a   1.000
_cell.length_b   1.000
_cell.length_c   1.000
_cell.angle_alpha   90.00
_cell.angle_beta   90.00
_cell.angle_gamma   90.00
#
_symmetry.space_group_name_H-M   'P 1'
#
loop_
_entity.id
_entity.type
_entity.pdbx_description
1 polymer ?
#
loop_
_entity_poly.entity_id
_entity_poly.type
_entity_poly.pdbx_seq_one_letter_code
_entity_poly.pdbx_strand_id
1 'polypeptide(L)'
;MIQLIIIYLIVAYLVSWWPFEEQIWQGYVYPNSNNILIDKYVGSYKTLEECRAASVAMLDNLNSREKGDYECGLNCKPKDGLNICDKTER
;
A
#
# COMPACT_ATOMS: atom_id res chain seq x y z
N MET A 1 -42.08 16.56 -7.39
CA MET A 1 -40.89 16.86 -8.22
C MET A 1 -39.90 17.77 -7.52
N ILE A 2 -40.30 18.96 -7.03
CA ILE A 2 -39.39 19.90 -6.34
C ILE A 2 -38.74 19.29 -5.07
N GLN A 3 -39.50 18.58 -4.24
CA GLN A 3 -38.92 17.89 -3.06
C GLN A 3 -37.88 16.83 -3.43
N LEU A 4 -38.05 16.12 -4.54
CA LEU A 4 -37.08 15.13 -5.01
C LEU A 4 -35.76 15.79 -5.47
N ILE A 5 -35.85 16.97 -6.09
CA ILE A 5 -34.68 17.76 -6.49
C ILE A 5 -33.93 18.27 -5.26
N ILE A 6 -34.64 18.74 -4.23
CA ILE A 6 -34.01 19.20 -2.98
C ILE A 6 -33.30 18.04 -2.27
N ILE A 7 -33.94 16.86 -2.18
CA ILE A 7 -33.32 15.67 -1.58
C ILE A 7 -32.06 15.27 -2.37
N TYR A 8 -32.13 15.25 -3.70
CA TYR A 8 -30.97 14.94 -4.54
C TYR A 8 -29.79 15.90 -4.31
N LEU A 9 -30.05 17.20 -4.22
CA LEU A 9 -29.01 18.21 -3.99
C LEU A 9 -28.39 18.10 -2.59
N ILE A 10 -29.19 17.78 -1.56
CA ILE A 10 -28.68 17.54 -0.21
C ILE A 10 -27.79 16.30 -0.19
N VAL A 11 -28.23 15.21 -0.82
CA VAL A 11 -27.41 13.98 -0.90
C VAL A 11 -26.11 14.27 -1.63
N ALA A 12 -26.15 14.88 -2.82
CA ALA A 12 -24.95 15.23 -3.58
C ALA A 12 -23.97 16.13 -2.80
N TYR A 13 -24.49 17.11 -2.06
CA TYR A 13 -23.69 17.95 -1.18
C TYR A 13 -23.02 17.12 -0.08
N LEU A 14 -23.75 16.21 0.58
CA LEU A 14 -23.22 15.36 1.64
C LEU A 14 -22.20 14.33 1.13
N VAL A 15 -22.37 13.78 -0.08
CA VAL A 15 -21.39 12.80 -0.63
C VAL A 15 -20.11 13.48 -1.11
N SER A 16 -20.17 14.76 -1.52
CA SER A 16 -18.99 15.49 -2.02
C SER A 16 -17.89 15.73 -0.98
N TRP A 17 -18.20 15.56 0.30
CA TRP A 17 -17.28 15.72 1.43
C TRP A 17 -16.83 14.40 2.03
N TRP A 18 -17.10 13.27 1.37
CA TRP A 18 -16.61 11.98 1.86
C TRP A 18 -15.08 11.94 1.71
N PRO A 19 -14.31 11.83 2.81
CA PRO A 19 -12.86 11.74 2.71
C PRO A 19 -12.51 10.38 2.10
N PHE A 20 -12.07 10.40 0.85
CA PHE A 20 -11.41 9.26 0.24
C PHE A 20 -9.94 9.34 0.63
N GLU A 21 -9.52 8.53 1.60
CA GLU A 21 -8.10 8.38 1.90
C GLU A 21 -7.42 7.70 0.72
N GLU A 22 -6.42 8.37 0.14
CA GLU A 22 -5.59 7.76 -0.90
C GLU A 22 -4.82 6.58 -0.31
N GLN A 23 -4.93 5.41 -0.95
CA GLN A 23 -4.22 4.22 -0.54
C GLN A 23 -2.78 4.28 -1.04
N ILE A 24 -1.83 4.12 -0.13
CA ILE A 24 -0.40 4.11 -0.45
C ILE A 24 0.19 2.76 -0.03
N TRP A 25 0.74 2.03 -0.99
CA TRP A 25 1.40 0.74 -0.77
C TRP A 25 2.91 0.91 -0.74
N GLN A 26 3.55 0.44 0.32
CA GLN A 26 5.00 0.53 0.52
C GLN A 26 5.64 -0.84 0.41
N GLY A 27 6.62 -0.97 -0.49
CA GLY A 27 7.31 -2.24 -0.74
C GLY A 27 8.57 -2.40 0.09
N TYR A 28 8.74 -3.58 0.69
CA TYR A 28 9.95 -4.01 1.40
C TYR A 28 10.36 -5.38 0.87
N VAL A 29 11.64 -5.56 0.54
CA VAL A 29 12.17 -6.86 0.11
C VAL A 29 13.18 -7.38 1.11
N TYR A 30 13.13 -8.69 1.34
CA TYR A 30 14.06 -9.43 2.17
C TYR A 30 14.89 -10.33 1.24
N PRO A 31 16.18 -10.03 0.98
CA PRO A 31 16.97 -10.80 0.01
C PRO A 31 17.20 -12.27 0.42
N ASN A 32 16.94 -12.60 1.68
CA ASN A 32 16.91 -13.95 2.23
C ASN A 32 15.67 -14.07 3.13
N SER A 33 14.71 -14.91 2.75
CA SER A 33 13.46 -15.13 3.47
C SER A 33 13.67 -15.72 4.87
N ASN A 34 14.80 -16.38 5.12
CA ASN A 34 15.17 -16.88 6.45
C ASN A 34 15.80 -15.80 7.36
N ASN A 35 16.06 -14.61 6.84
CA ASN A 35 16.62 -13.49 7.60
C ASN A 35 15.89 -12.18 7.27
N ILE A 36 14.71 -12.02 7.87
CA ILE A 36 13.85 -10.84 7.71
C ILE A 36 14.40 -9.57 8.37
N LEU A 37 15.50 -9.64 9.13
CA LEU A 37 16.15 -8.47 9.74
C LEU A 37 16.91 -7.62 8.71
N ILE A 38 17.11 -8.16 7.50
CA ILE A 38 17.75 -7.45 6.39
C ILE A 38 16.67 -7.17 5.35
N ASP A 39 16.02 -6.03 5.50
CA ASP A 39 15.07 -5.52 4.52
C ASP A 39 15.69 -4.41 3.65
N LYS A 40 15.08 -4.19 2.49
CA LYS A 40 15.34 -3.05 1.62
C LYS A 40 14.01 -2.44 1.22
N TYR A 41 13.87 -1.15 1.50
CA TYR A 41 12.76 -0.36 0.99
C TYR A 41 12.83 -0.25 -0.54
N VAL A 42 11.70 -0.53 -1.20
CA VAL A 42 11.58 -0.54 -2.67
C VAL A 42 10.95 0.76 -3.16
N GLY A 43 9.94 1.28 -2.45
CA GLY A 43 9.23 2.50 -2.83
C GLY A 43 7.78 2.55 -2.32
N SER A 44 7.08 3.62 -2.68
CA SER A 44 5.64 3.83 -2.47
C SER A 44 4.89 3.79 -3.79
N TYR A 45 3.71 3.16 -3.82
CA TYR A 45 2.92 2.87 -5.00
C TYR A 45 1.44 3.13 -4.75
N LYS A 46 0.67 3.38 -5.82
CA LYS A 46 -0.77 3.66 -5.72
C LYS A 46 -1.61 2.40 -5.67
N THR A 47 -1.06 1.29 -6.15
CA THR A 47 -1.74 -0.01 -6.20
C THR A 47 -0.85 -1.10 -5.60
N LEU A 48 -1.49 -2.17 -5.12
CA LEU A 48 -0.81 -3.36 -4.63
C LEU A 48 -0.02 -4.04 -5.75
N GLU A 49 -0.55 -4.06 -6.96
CA GLU A 49 0.06 -4.67 -8.13
C GLU A 49 1.36 -3.98 -8.53
N GLU A 50 1.40 -2.65 -8.50
CA GLU A 50 2.63 -1.87 -8.72
C GLU A 50 3.69 -2.20 -7.66
N CYS A 51 3.28 -2.28 -6.38
CA CYS A 51 4.18 -2.65 -5.29
C CYS A 51 4.76 -4.06 -5.45
N ARG A 52 3.92 -5.04 -5.81
CA ARG A 52 4.35 -6.42 -6.08
C ARG A 52 5.32 -6.48 -7.24
N ALA A 53 4.99 -5.84 -8.36
CA ALA A 53 5.83 -5.83 -9.54
C ALA A 53 7.22 -5.22 -9.24
N ALA A 54 7.25 -4.09 -8.53
CA ALA A 54 8.51 -3.45 -8.16
C ALA A 54 9.33 -4.30 -7.16
N SER A 55 8.68 -4.93 -6.19
CA SER A 55 9.34 -5.79 -5.21
C SER A 55 9.97 -7.02 -5.85
N VAL A 56 9.25 -7.68 -6.77
CA VAL A 56 9.77 -8.81 -7.55
C VAL A 56 10.95 -8.37 -8.43
N ALA A 57 10.83 -7.23 -9.12
CA ALA A 57 11.91 -6.69 -9.94
C ALA A 57 13.17 -6.38 -9.09
N MET A 58 12.99 -5.89 -7.87
CA MET A 58 14.10 -5.66 -6.94
C MET A 58 14.75 -6.98 -6.50
N LEU A 59 13.96 -8.02 -6.20
CA LEU A 59 14.50 -9.35 -5.89
C LEU A 59 15.27 -9.97 -7.07
N ASP A 60 14.81 -9.76 -8.31
CA ASP A 60 15.54 -10.15 -9.52
C ASP A 60 16.89 -9.43 -9.62
N ASN A 61 16.90 -8.11 -9.44
CA ASN A 61 18.12 -7.30 -9.48
C ASN A 61 19.15 -7.70 -8.42
N LEU A 62 18.68 -8.26 -7.30
CA LEU A 62 19.52 -8.74 -6.21
C LEU A 62 19.97 -10.21 -6.38
N ASN A 63 19.56 -10.89 -7.45
CA ASN A 63 19.73 -12.33 -7.64
C ASN A 63 19.18 -13.13 -6.43
N SER A 64 18.03 -12.70 -5.92
CA SER A 64 17.38 -13.23 -4.72
C SER A 64 15.96 -13.70 -4.95
N ARG A 65 15.42 -13.72 -6.18
CA ARG A 65 14.02 -14.08 -6.43
C ARG A 65 13.59 -15.44 -5.87
N GLU A 66 14.47 -16.44 -5.89
CA GLU A 66 14.12 -17.79 -5.42
C GLU A 66 14.28 -17.97 -3.90
N LYS A 67 15.05 -17.11 -3.25
CA LYS A 67 15.44 -17.26 -1.82
C LYS A 67 14.99 -16.10 -0.94
N GLY A 68 14.56 -15.00 -1.54
CA GLY A 68 14.07 -13.82 -0.87
C GLY A 68 12.56 -13.83 -0.73
N ASP A 69 12.06 -12.85 0.00
CA ASP A 69 10.62 -12.61 0.19
C ASP A 69 10.37 -11.10 0.04
N TYR A 70 9.11 -10.69 -0.02
CA TYR A 70 8.73 -9.29 -0.01
C TYR A 70 7.39 -9.08 0.69
N GLU A 71 7.17 -7.85 1.13
CA GLU A 71 5.91 -7.42 1.71
C GLU A 71 5.53 -6.05 1.16
N CYS A 72 4.24 -5.90 0.86
CA CYS A 72 3.61 -4.65 0.47
C CYS A 72 2.68 -4.20 1.60
N GLY A 73 3.04 -3.11 2.28
CA GLY A 73 2.29 -2.57 3.40
C GLY A 73 1.41 -1.38 2.99
N LEU A 74 0.13 -1.40 3.35
CA LEU A 74 -0.82 -0.30 3.11
C LEU A 74 -0.71 0.76 4.21
N ASN A 75 -0.55 2.02 3.78
CA ASN A 75 -0.58 3.23 4.61
C ASN A 75 0.33 3.16 5.86
N CYS A 76 1.53 2.62 5.72
CA CYS A 76 2.38 2.41 6.89
C CYS A 76 2.82 3.71 7.56
N LYS A 77 2.83 3.68 8.89
CA LYS A 77 3.22 4.82 9.73
C LYS A 77 4.34 4.39 10.66
N PRO A 78 5.41 5.20 10.80
CA PRO A 78 6.48 4.91 11.72
C PRO A 78 5.98 5.03 13.17
N LYS A 79 6.24 3.99 13.97
CA LYS A 79 5.95 3.93 15.39
C LYS A 79 7.02 3.08 16.08
N ASP A 80 7.70 3.66 17.06
CA ASP A 80 8.72 2.97 17.88
C ASP A 80 9.83 2.28 17.04
N GLY A 81 10.22 2.91 15.92
CA GLY A 81 11.23 2.36 15.00
C GLY A 81 10.73 1.28 14.05
N LEU A 82 9.43 0.96 14.08
CA LEU A 82 8.77 0.02 13.18
C LEU A 82 7.81 0.75 12.23
N ASN A 83 7.60 0.22 11.03
CA ASN A 83 6.53 0.69 10.14
C ASN A 83 5.28 -0.17 10.39
N ILE A 84 4.26 0.42 11.02
CA ILE A 84 3.00 -0.24 11.29
C ILE A 84 2.03 0.09 10.16
N CYS A 85 1.58 -0.93 9.42
CA CYS A 85 0.71 -0.80 8.26
C CYS A 85 -0.73 -1.19 8.60
N ASP A 86 -1.69 -0.60 7.90
CA ASP A 86 -3.12 -0.96 8.01
C ASP A 86 -3.36 -2.39 7.50
N LYS A 87 -2.61 -2.80 6.48
CA LYS A 87 -2.61 -4.14 5.91
C LYS A 87 -1.22 -4.49 5.38
N THR A 88 -0.88 -5.77 5.36
CA THR A 88 0.32 -6.28 4.69
C THR A 88 -0.08 -7.39 3.73
N GLU A 89 0.46 -7.37 2.52
CA GLU A 89 0.18 -8.31 1.45
C GLU A 89 1.46 -8.83 0.81
N ARG A 90 1.40 -10.05 0.29
CA ARG A 90 2.44 -10.68 -0.54
C ARG A 90 1.87 -10.82 -1.94
#